data_AF-A0A972TLC4-F1
#
_entry.id   AF-A0A972TLC4-F1
#
_cell.length_a   1.000
_cell.length_b   1.000
_cell.length_c   1.000
_cell.angle_alpha   90.00
_cell.angle_beta   90.00
_cell.angle_gamma   90.00
#
_symmetry.space_group_name_H-M   'P 1'
#
loop_
_entity.id
_entity.type
_entity.pdbx_description
1 polymer ?
#
loop_
_entity_poly.entity_id
_entity_poly.type
_entity_poly.pdbx_seq_one_letter_code
_entity_poly.pdbx_strand_id
1 'polypeptide(L)' 'KPDIPIILCTGFSELITAQKLEDYGIRGFIKKPILIKELAGTIRKVLDS' A
#
# COMPACT_ATOMS: atom_id res chain seq x y z
N LYS A 1 1.91 -15.14 -7.06
CA LYS A 1 2.49 -13.81 -6.72
C LYS A 1 2.43 -12.98 -8.00
N PRO A 2 1.77 -11.82 -8.03
CA PRO A 2 1.83 -10.94 -9.19
C PRO A 2 3.26 -10.41 -9.36
N ASP A 3 3.76 -10.37 -10.60
CA ASP A 3 5.10 -9.86 -10.92
C ASP A 3 5.22 -8.35 -10.73
N ILE A 4 4.09 -7.65 -10.71
CA ILE A 4 3.99 -6.21 -10.48
C ILE A 4 3.39 -5.98 -9.09
N PRO A 5 4.10 -5.32 -8.17
CA PRO A 5 3.56 -5.08 -6.85
C PRO A 5 2.49 -3.99 -6.86
N ILE A 6 1.43 -4.20 -6.07
CA ILE A 6 0.27 -3.30 -5.99
C ILE A 6 0.30 -2.52 -4.67
N ILE A 7 0.09 -1.20 -4.74
CA ILE A 7 -0.06 -0.30 -3.59
C ILE A 7 -1.48 0.26 -3.60
N LEU A 8 -2.23 0.05 -2.51
CA LEU A 8 -3.60 0.57 -2.36
C LEU A 8 -3.60 1.93 -1.67
N CYS A 9 -4.31 2.90 -2.24
CA CYS A 9 -4.51 4.24 -1.66
C CYS A 9 -5.98 4.44 -1.25
N THR A 10 -6.28 4.51 0.05
CA THR A 10 -7.66 4.56 0.57
C THR A 10 -8.08 5.92 1.08
N GLY A 11 -9.39 6.17 1.17
CA GLY A 11 -9.93 7.37 1.84
C GLY A 11 -9.94 7.26 3.37
N PHE A 12 -10.24 8.36 4.06
CA PHE A 12 -10.35 8.43 5.51
C PHE A 12 -11.43 7.52 6.14
N SER A 13 -12.36 6.99 5.33
CA SER A 13 -13.55 6.24 5.79
C SER A 13 -13.48 4.72 5.61
N GLU A 14 -12.47 4.19 4.93
CA GLU A 14 -12.38 2.74 4.68
C GLU A 14 -11.59 2.04 5.80
N LEU A 15 -12.28 1.23 6.60
CA LEU A 15 -11.69 0.36 7.63
C LEU A 15 -11.08 -0.89 6.97
N ILE A 16 -9.95 -0.71 6.28
CA ILE A 16 -9.17 -1.82 5.73
C ILE A 16 -7.94 -2.07 6.63
N THR A 17 -7.76 -3.31 7.05
CA THR A 17 -6.64 -3.74 7.92
C THR A 17 -5.50 -4.33 7.10
N ALA A 18 -4.25 -4.13 7.56
CA ALA A 18 -3.05 -4.58 6.85
C ALA A 18 -3.01 -6.10 6.58
N GLN A 19 -3.50 -6.92 7.53
CA GLN A 19 -3.59 -8.37 7.35
C GLN A 19 -4.43 -8.79 6.15
N LYS A 20 -5.60 -8.16 5.95
CA LYS A 20 -6.46 -8.47 4.81
C LYS A 20 -5.78 -8.11 3.49
N LEU A 21 -4.95 -7.07 3.46
CA LEU A 21 -4.31 -6.56 2.25
C LEU A 21 -3.24 -7.52 1.73
N GLU A 22 -2.44 -8.10 2.61
CA GLU A 22 -1.41 -9.09 2.23
C GLU A 22 -2.05 -10.32 1.57
N ASP A 23 -3.19 -10.79 2.10
CA ASP A 23 -3.95 -11.91 1.53
C ASP A 23 -4.48 -11.59 0.11
N TYR A 24 -4.76 -10.32 -0.18
CA TYR A 24 -5.16 -9.85 -1.52
C TYR A 24 -3.97 -9.59 -2.46
N GLY A 25 -2.73 -9.85 -2.03
CA GLY A 25 -1.53 -9.58 -2.83
C GLY A 25 -1.16 -8.09 -2.94
N ILE A 26 -1.72 -7.26 -2.06
CA ILE A 26 -1.38 -5.83 -1.95
C ILE A 26 -0.13 -5.72 -1.08
N ARG A 27 0.94 -5.14 -1.64
CA ARG A 27 2.26 -5.04 -0.99
C ARG A 27 2.50 -3.70 -0.29
N GLY A 28 1.62 -2.72 -0.50
CA GLY A 28 1.69 -1.44 0.19
C GLY A 28 0.33 -0.79 0.38
N PHE A 29 0.22 0.06 1.39
CA PHE A 29 -1.02 0.74 1.74
C PHE A 29 -0.75 2.17 2.17
N ILE A 30 -1.51 3.12 1.63
CA ILE A 30 -1.39 4.55 1.93
C ILE A 30 -2.78 5.11 2.19
N LYS A 31 -2.93 5.92 3.24
CA LYS A 31 -4.18 6.64 3.51
C LYS A 31 -4.15 8.00 2.81
N LYS A 32 -5.27 8.40 2.23
CA LYS A 32 -5.47 9.76 1.73
C LYS A 32 -5.67 10.71 2.93
N PRO A 33 -5.21 11.98 2.83
CA PRO A 33 -4.49 12.57 1.70
C PRO A 33 -3.06 12.01 1.60
N ILE A 34 -2.60 11.75 0.37
CA ILE A 34 -1.30 11.12 0.12
C ILE A 34 -0.19 12.14 0.33
N LEU A 35 0.70 11.88 1.28
CA LEU A 35 1.93 12.64 1.46
C LEU A 35 3.04 12.06 0.55
N ILE A 36 3.73 12.92 -0.21
CA ILE A 36 4.79 12.49 -1.15
C ILE A 36 5.88 11.67 -0.44
N LYS A 37 6.26 12.07 0.78
CA LYS A 37 7.26 11.36 1.58
C LYS A 37 6.82 9.94 1.94
N GLU A 38 5.54 9.76 2.27
CA GLU A 38 4.95 8.45 2.59
C GLU A 38 4.86 7.57 1.34
N LEU A 39 4.46 8.15 0.21
CA LEU A 39 4.43 7.47 -1.08
C LEU A 39 5.82 6.98 -1.49
N ALA A 40 6.84 7.85 -1.45
CA ALA A 40 8.22 7.50 -1.79
C ALA A 40 8.75 6.38 -0.89
N GLY A 41 8.51 6.46 0.43
CA GLY A 41 8.90 5.43 1.38
C GLY A 41 8.21 4.09 1.12
N THR A 42 6.92 4.11 0.76
CA THR A 42 6.15 2.89 0.46
C THR A 42 6.61 2.25 -0.84
N ILE A 43 6.84 3.04 -1.90
CA ILE A 43 7.39 2.53 -3.16
C ILE A 43 8.74 1.84 -2.93
N ARG A 44 9.65 2.47 -2.16
CA ARG A 44 10.96 1.88 -1.87
C ARG A 44 10.83 0.55 -1.14
N LYS A 45 10.01 0.48 -0.09
CA LYS A 45 9.76 -0.77 0.65
C LYS A 45 9.23 -1.90 -0.24
N VAL A 46 8.34 -1.56 -1.16
CA VAL A 46 7.63 -2.53 -2.02
C VAL A 46 8.52 -3.09 -3.14
N LEU A 47 9.48 -2.30 -3.62
CA LEU A 47 10.45 -2.72 -4.64
C LEU A 47 11.68 -3.43 -4.07
N ASP A 48 11.98 -3.22 -2.78
CA ASP A 48 13.12 -3.85 -2.09
C ASP A 48 12.84 -5.23 -1.49
N SER A 49 11.57 -5.63 -1.48
CA SER A 49 11.06 -6.88 -0.90
C SER A 49 10.48 -7.84 -1.93
#